data_AF-A0A672KUH9-F1
#
_entry.id   AF-A0A672KUH9-F1
#
_cell.length_a   1.000
_cell.length_b   1.000
_cell.length_c   1.000
_cell.angle_alpha   90.00
_cell.angle_beta   90.00
_cell.angle_gamma   90.00
#
_symmetry.space_group_name_H-M   'P 1'
#
loop_
_entity.id
_entity.type
_entity.pdbx_description
1 polymer ?
#
loop_
_entity_poly.entity_id
_entity_poly.type
_entity_poly.pdbx_seq_one_letter_code
_entity_poly.pdbx_strand_id
1 'polypeptide(L)'
;LLCLCNCWTDSSVCLFTWCSSGVSVEHDEQRAGLVRGFNHPCGWFCVPAQDSDLSVLTGYIQTELRGMLPQPAVDTAMASGLLHFYSDLRRALNT
;
A
#
# COMPACT_ATOMS: atom_id res chain seq x y z
N LEU A 1 -10.08 -7.81 -1.56
CA LEU A 1 -9.37 -9.08 -1.31
C LEU A 1 -8.14 -8.76 -0.47
N LEU A 2 -8.12 -9.12 0.82
CA LEU A 2 -6.85 -9.20 1.55
C LEU A 2 -6.21 -10.53 1.16
N CYS A 3 -5.13 -10.48 0.39
CA CYS A 3 -4.33 -11.68 0.11
C CYS A 3 -3.33 -11.85 1.27
N LEU A 4 -3.61 -12.80 2.18
CA LEU A 4 -2.61 -13.33 3.12
C LEU A 4 -1.64 -14.18 2.30
N CYS A 5 -0.60 -13.55 1.74
CA CYS A 5 0.52 -14.31 1.17
C CYS A 5 1.34 -14.89 2.32
N ASN A 6 1.13 -16.17 2.61
CA ASN A 6 2.12 -16.98 3.33
C ASN A 6 3.36 -17.07 2.44
N CYS A 7 4.39 -16.27 2.72
CA CYS A 7 5.68 -16.34 2.04
C CYS A 7 6.27 -17.74 2.22
N TRP A 8 6.42 -18.46 1.11
CA TRP A 8 7.06 -19.77 1.00
C TRP A 8 8.41 -19.60 0.32
N THR A 9 9.41 -19.06 1.02
CA THR A 9 10.83 -19.18 0.66
C THR A 9 11.67 -18.84 1.89
N ASP A 10 12.23 -19.89 2.51
CA ASP A 10 13.11 -19.91 3.69
C ASP A 10 12.42 -19.93 5.07
N SER A 11 12.53 -21.09 5.74
CA SER A 11 11.70 -21.55 6.87
C SER A 11 11.96 -20.84 8.20
N SER A 12 12.96 -19.96 8.28
CA SER A 12 13.37 -19.31 9.54
C SER A 12 12.95 -17.83 9.65
N VAL A 13 12.72 -17.14 8.53
CA VAL A 13 12.35 -15.70 8.51
C VAL A 13 10.87 -15.48 8.18
N CYS A 14 10.22 -16.44 7.51
CA CYS A 14 8.85 -16.29 7.02
C CYS A 14 7.74 -16.33 8.10
N LEU A 15 8.03 -16.73 9.33
CA LEU A 15 6.99 -17.01 10.34
C LEU A 15 6.26 -15.77 10.90
N PHE A 16 6.78 -14.55 10.68
CA PHE A 16 6.22 -13.32 11.25
C PHE A 16 5.95 -12.21 10.22
N THR A 17 6.09 -12.49 8.93
CA THR A 17 5.85 -11.49 7.87
C THR A 17 4.36 -11.45 7.50
N TRP A 18 3.74 -10.28 7.59
CA TRP A 18 2.40 -10.04 7.05
C TRP A 18 2.47 -9.27 5.73
N CYS A 19 1.67 -9.71 4.76
CA CYS A 19 1.50 -9.02 3.49
C CYS A 19 0.02 -8.71 3.25
N SER A 20 -0.26 -7.51 2.77
CA SER A 20 -1.57 -7.12 2.24
C SER A 20 -1.37 -6.58 0.84
N SER A 21 -1.77 -7.35 -0.17
CA SER A 21 -1.66 -6.98 -1.58
C SER A 21 -3.02 -6.76 -2.24
N GLY A 22 -3.02 -5.99 -3.32
CA GLY A 22 -4.22 -5.68 -4.09
C GLY A 22 -3.91 -5.18 -5.49
N VAL A 23 -4.90 -5.31 -6.37
CA VAL A 23 -4.92 -4.78 -7.72
C VAL A 23 -6.34 -4.32 -8.02
N SER A 24 -6.49 -3.27 -8.82
CA SER A 24 -7.81 -2.85 -9.29
C SER A 24 -8.38 -3.89 -10.24
N VAL A 25 -9.62 -4.28 -10.00
CA VAL A 25 -10.39 -5.18 -10.86
C VAL A 25 -11.59 -4.44 -11.43
N GLU A 26 -12.15 -4.91 -12.53
CA GLU A 26 -13.41 -4.35 -13.04
C GLU A 26 -14.52 -4.50 -12.00
N HIS A 27 -15.34 -3.45 -11.87
CA HIS A 27 -16.46 -3.42 -10.94
C HIS A 27 -17.46 -2.36 -11.40
N ASP A 28 -18.75 -2.71 -11.42
CA ASP A 28 -19.78 -1.93 -12.11
C ASP A 28 -20.20 -0.65 -11.36
N GLU A 29 -19.75 -0.46 -10.12
CA GLU A 29 -20.05 0.76 -9.36
C GLU A 29 -19.24 1.96 -9.90
N GLN A 30 -19.91 2.84 -10.66
CA GLN A 30 -19.42 4.17 -10.99
C GLN A 30 -20.16 5.22 -10.17
N ARG A 31 -19.39 6.07 -9.47
CA ARG A 31 -19.92 7.22 -8.73
C ARG A 31 -19.76 8.50 -9.54
N ALA A 32 -20.86 9.20 -9.77
CA ALA A 32 -20.85 10.47 -10.50
C ALA A 32 -19.93 11.49 -9.80
N GLY A 33 -19.11 12.20 -10.59
CA GLY A 33 -18.19 13.22 -10.10
C GLY A 33 -16.86 12.70 -9.55
N LEU A 34 -16.64 11.38 -9.51
CA LEU A 34 -15.37 10.78 -9.09
C LEU A 34 -14.72 10.01 -10.25
N VAL A 35 -13.43 10.27 -10.49
CA VAL A 35 -12.64 9.48 -11.44
C VAL A 35 -12.15 8.22 -10.73
N ARG A 36 -12.47 7.06 -11.30
CA ARG A 36 -11.94 5.80 -10.82
C ARG A 36 -10.51 5.61 -11.34
N GLY A 37 -9.53 5.90 -10.49
CA GLY A 37 -8.13 5.53 -10.71
C GLY A 37 -7.94 4.01 -10.80
N PHE A 38 -6.77 3.60 -11.27
CA PHE A 38 -6.40 2.19 -11.40
C PHE A 38 -5.13 1.90 -10.60
N ASN A 39 -5.24 1.05 -9.59
CA ASN A 39 -4.09 0.50 -8.92
C ASN A 39 -3.61 -0.72 -9.70
N HIS A 40 -2.43 -0.63 -10.30
CA HIS A 40 -1.66 -1.81 -10.72
C HIS A 40 -1.29 -2.63 -9.48
N PRO A 41 -0.78 -3.89 -9.62
CA PRO A 41 -0.41 -4.70 -8.47
C PRO A 41 0.44 -3.94 -7.45
N CYS A 42 -0.08 -3.86 -6.22
CA CYS A 42 0.45 -3.03 -5.14
C CYS A 42 0.23 -3.72 -3.79
N GLY A 43 0.89 -3.25 -2.74
CA GLY A 43 0.69 -3.81 -1.41
C GLY A 43 1.67 -3.34 -0.36
N TRP A 44 1.49 -3.87 0.84
CA TRP A 44 2.29 -3.58 2.02
C TRP A 44 2.86 -4.87 2.59
N PHE A 45 4.13 -4.82 2.98
CA PHE A 45 4.81 -5.86 3.77
C PHE A 45 5.13 -5.30 5.14
N CYS A 46 4.69 -6.00 6.19
CA CYS A 46 5.00 -5.69 7.57
C CYS A 46 5.84 -6.83 8.13
N VAL A 47 7.07 -6.52 8.55
CA VAL A 47 7.99 -7.49 9.14
C VAL A 47 8.45 -6.99 10.50
N PRO A 48 8.71 -7.87 11.47
CA PRO A 48 9.36 -7.44 12.71
C PRO A 48 10.74 -6.85 12.38
N ALA A 49 11.07 -5.72 13.02
CA ALA A 49 12.42 -5.20 12.96
C ALA A 49 13.34 -6.10 13.79
N GLN A 50 14.56 -6.32 13.32
CA GLN A 50 15.54 -7.11 14.07
C GLN A 50 15.83 -6.44 15.41
N ASP A 51 15.77 -7.23 16.49
CA ASP A 51 16.06 -6.80 17.86
C ASP A 51 15.24 -5.59 18.37
N SER A 52 13.98 -5.47 17.93
CA SER A 52 13.09 -4.37 18.33
C SER A 52 11.62 -4.81 18.40
N ASP A 53 10.86 -4.18 19.29
CA ASP A 53 9.39 -4.32 19.35
C ASP A 53 8.67 -3.55 18.21
N LEU A 54 9.44 -2.93 17.31
CA LEU A 54 8.92 -2.20 16.15
C LEU A 54 8.79 -3.12 14.93
N SER A 55 8.02 -2.67 13.95
CA SER A 55 7.90 -3.33 12.65
C SER A 55 8.42 -2.44 11.53
N VAL A 56 9.04 -3.04 10.52
CA VAL A 56 9.35 -2.39 9.25
C VAL A 56 8.17 -2.61 8.30
N LEU A 57 7.56 -1.50 7.87
CA LEU A 57 6.46 -1.50 6.92
C LEU A 57 6.95 -0.97 5.57
N THR A 58 6.95 -1.82 4.54
CA THR A 58 7.38 -1.50 3.18
C THR A 58 6.17 -1.48 2.23
N GLY A 59 5.96 -0.37 1.53
CA GLY A 59 4.88 -0.21 0.56
C GLY A 59 5.37 -0.22 -0.89
N TYR A 60 4.66 -0.95 -1.73
CA TYR A 60 4.81 -0.91 -3.19
C TYR A 60 3.50 -0.36 -3.77
N ILE A 61 3.50 0.88 -4.23
CA ILE A 61 2.30 1.54 -4.75
C ILE A 61 2.51 1.92 -6.22
N GLN A 62 1.62 1.45 -7.08
CA GLN A 62 1.63 1.73 -8.52
C GLN A 62 0.23 2.18 -8.96
N THR A 63 -0.16 3.37 -8.50
CA THR A 63 -1.46 3.96 -8.80
C THR A 63 -1.40 4.82 -10.05
N GLU A 64 -2.37 4.62 -10.94
CA GLU A 64 -2.66 5.47 -12.07
C GLU A 64 -3.91 6.30 -11.77
N LEU A 65 -3.74 7.60 -11.52
CA LEU A 65 -4.84 8.50 -11.17
C LEU A 65 -5.82 8.74 -12.33
N ARG A 66 -5.37 8.50 -13.57
CA ARG A 66 -6.07 8.78 -14.83
C ARG A 66 -6.40 10.27 -15.01
N GLY A 67 -6.92 10.61 -16.20
CA GLY A 67 -7.22 11.99 -16.60
C GLY A 67 -6.01 12.75 -17.14
N MET A 68 -6.21 14.04 -17.44
CA MET A 68 -5.15 14.92 -17.97
C MET A 68 -4.44 15.64 -16.83
N LEU A 69 -3.54 14.94 -16.14
CA LEU A 69 -2.74 15.50 -15.06
C LEU A 69 -1.28 15.66 -15.51
N PRO A 70 -0.63 16.80 -15.21
CA PRO A 70 0.81 16.94 -15.42
C PRO A 70 1.57 15.93 -14.56
N GLN A 71 2.57 15.24 -15.13
CA GLN A 71 3.37 14.24 -14.41
C GLN A 71 3.94 14.76 -13.07
N PRO A 72 4.49 15.99 -12.97
CA PRO A 72 5.00 16.49 -11.69
C PRO A 72 3.93 16.61 -10.59
N ALA A 73 2.68 16.88 -10.97
CA ALA A 73 1.57 16.92 -10.03
C ALA A 73 1.20 15.52 -9.53
N VAL A 74 1.24 14.52 -10.41
CA VAL A 74 1.04 13.10 -10.05
C VAL A 74 2.14 12.64 -9.11
N ASP A 75 3.41 12.89 -9.43
CA ASP A 75 4.55 12.48 -8.62
C ASP A 75 4.49 13.10 -7.21
N THR A 76 4.17 14.39 -7.14
CA THR A 76 4.00 15.12 -5.87
C THR A 76 2.84 14.57 -5.05
N ALA A 77 1.70 14.31 -5.68
CA ALA A 77 0.52 13.74 -4.99
C ALA A 77 0.80 12.33 -4.45
N MET A 78 1.48 11.48 -5.23
CA MET A 78 1.83 10.13 -4.80
C MET A 78 2.84 10.14 -3.65
N ALA A 79 3.91 10.94 -3.75
CA ALA A 79 4.92 11.05 -2.71
C ALA A 79 4.34 11.61 -1.40
N SER A 80 3.55 12.69 -1.48
CA SER A 80 2.89 13.28 -0.31
C SER A 80 1.86 12.32 0.31
N GLY A 81 1.08 11.61 -0.50
CA GLY A 81 0.13 10.61 -0.04
C GLY A 81 0.78 9.50 0.78
N LEU A 82 1.94 8.99 0.34
CA LEU A 82 2.72 8.00 1.08
C LEU A 82 3.24 8.55 2.41
N LEU A 83 3.79 9.77 2.42
CA LEU A 83 4.28 10.41 3.65
C LEU A 83 3.14 10.60 4.67
N HIS A 84 1.98 11.05 4.20
CA HIS A 84 0.80 11.23 5.05
C HIS A 84 0.29 9.90 5.59
N PHE A 85 0.27 8.84 4.76
CA PHE A 85 -0.11 7.49 5.20
C PHE A 85 0.72 7.00 6.39
N TYR A 86 2.06 7.09 6.33
CA TYR A 86 2.91 6.66 7.45
C TYR A 86 2.72 7.54 8.70
N SER A 87 2.52 8.84 8.53
CA SER A 87 2.25 9.76 9.64
C SER A 87 0.92 9.45 10.32
N ASP A 88 -0.14 9.26 9.54
CA ASP A 88 -1.47 8.93 10.04
C ASP A 88 -1.51 7.56 10.70
N LEU A 89 -0.82 6.57 10.13
CA LEU A 89 -0.71 5.24 10.70
C LEU A 89 -0.04 5.27 12.08
N ARG A 90 1.08 5.99 12.22
CA ARG A 90 1.75 6.16 13.52
C ARG A 90 0.83 6.81 14.54
N ARG A 91 0.09 7.85 14.14
CA ARG A 91 -0.86 8.53 15.02
C ARG A 91 -2.01 7.61 15.45
N ALA A 92 -2.54 6.79 14.54
CA ALA A 92 -3.63 5.87 14.83
C ALA A 92 -3.22 4.72 15.77
N LEU A 93 -1.97 4.29 15.72
CA LEU A 93 -1.44 3.22 16.58
C LEU A 93 -0.97 3.71 17.96
N ASN A 94 -0.63 5.00 18.10
CA ASN A 94 -0.21 5.62 19.37
C ASN A 94 -1.39 5.98 20.30
N THR A 95 -2.47 5.19 20.28
CA THR A 95 -3.59 5.28 21.22
C THR A 95 -3.22 4.82 22.62
#